data_AF-A0A7Y4A0A0-F1
#
_entry.id   AF-A0A7Y4A0A0-F1
#
_cell.length_a   1.000
_cell.length_b   1.000
_cell.length_c   1.000
_cell.angle_alpha   90.00
_cell.angle_beta   90.00
_cell.angle_gamma   90.00
#
_symmetry.space_group_name_H-M   'P 1'
#
loop_
_entity.id
_entity.type
_entity.pdbx_description
1 polymer ?
#
loop_
_entity_poly.entity_id
_entity_poly.type
_entity_poly.pdbx_seq_one_letter_code
_entity_poly.pdbx_strand_id
1 'polypeptide(L)'
;MKTVMEGVKKVYLYAEPNLTLVGWMGMFGFPTYYYIWTYLFPQPYENLILRIVCSILFSIIAFRKKLPKFLHKYMPQYYLISIGFCLPFFFSFMMFMNEWSTIWAMSFMASIFLHILTVYQTRIMLIQTLISVSIAYGVVYGVDFTLAMKHIVFPYMPIFIFTYIFGNLFYLRNQIEHESKVSIAKSFGAGIAHEMRNPLSAIKSSIDVMKSTLPNENVEIKEHYSISRRDLISVKEILNNSEKTISIGNETIDLLLTSIDENRISISSFKKSSLMEIIKDSLKTIPFNNGIYHDFITFKFDDEAYILGSETLVKYVIYNLIKNSFHYQDSKNLKIEIDLKSFDDYHE
;
A
#
# COMPACT_ATOMS: atom_id res chain seq x y z
N MET A 1 20.39 -19.46 -5.69
CA MET A 1 20.23 -18.94 -7.07
C MET A 1 18.78 -18.54 -7.40
N LYS A 2 17.75 -19.37 -7.14
CA LYS A 2 16.33 -19.02 -7.39
C LYS A 2 15.87 -17.73 -6.67
N THR A 3 16.18 -17.59 -5.38
CA THR A 3 15.82 -16.43 -4.56
C THR A 3 16.45 -15.11 -5.05
N VAL A 4 17.66 -15.18 -5.62
CA VAL A 4 18.35 -14.01 -6.20
C VAL A 4 17.68 -13.60 -7.51
N MET A 5 17.37 -14.57 -8.38
CA MET A 5 16.68 -14.33 -9.65
C MET A 5 15.29 -13.71 -9.44
N GLU A 6 14.58 -14.13 -8.40
CA GLU A 6 13.30 -13.53 -7.99
C GLU A 6 13.47 -12.08 -7.53
N GLY A 7 14.52 -11.79 -6.73
CA GLY A 7 14.87 -10.43 -6.35
C GLY A 7 15.12 -9.53 -7.56
N VAL A 8 15.97 -9.97 -8.50
CA VAL A 8 16.28 -9.21 -9.73
C VAL A 8 15.03 -8.92 -10.57
N LYS A 9 14.11 -9.89 -10.69
CA LYS A 9 12.83 -9.66 -11.38
C LYS A 9 11.97 -8.61 -10.67
N LYS A 10 11.89 -8.65 -9.34
CA LYS A 10 11.14 -7.66 -8.57
C LYS A 10 11.74 -6.26 -8.74
N VAL A 11 13.07 -6.13 -8.72
CA VAL A 11 13.80 -4.88 -9.03
C VAL A 11 13.36 -4.29 -10.35
N TYR A 12 13.36 -5.09 -11.41
CA TYR A 12 12.96 -4.63 -12.74
C TYR A 12 11.48 -4.22 -12.81
N LEU A 13 10.58 -5.02 -12.24
CA LEU A 13 9.13 -4.74 -12.25
C LEU A 13 8.80 -3.47 -11.47
N TYR A 14 9.47 -3.24 -10.34
CA TYR A 14 9.27 -2.03 -9.55
C TYR A 14 9.77 -0.78 -10.30
N ALA A 15 10.91 -0.89 -10.99
CA ALA A 15 11.44 0.21 -11.79
C ALA A 15 10.62 0.50 -13.05
N GLU A 16 9.83 -0.46 -13.55
CA GLU A 16 9.16 -0.42 -14.86
C GLU A 16 8.43 0.89 -15.18
N PRO A 17 7.65 1.50 -14.26
CA PRO A 17 6.96 2.76 -14.51
C PRO A 17 7.92 3.89 -14.88
N ASN A 18 9.09 3.94 -14.24
CA ASN A 18 10.08 5.00 -14.39
C ASN A 18 11.20 4.66 -15.38
N LEU A 19 11.31 3.40 -15.83
CA LEU A 19 12.38 2.93 -16.72
C LEU A 19 12.50 3.73 -18.02
N THR A 20 11.39 4.24 -18.56
CA THR A 20 11.43 5.05 -19.79
C THR A 20 12.15 6.37 -19.55
N LEU A 21 11.85 7.04 -18.43
CA LEU A 21 12.49 8.29 -18.04
C LEU A 21 13.97 8.06 -17.75
N VAL A 22 14.30 7.03 -16.95
CA VAL A 22 15.68 6.64 -16.64
C VAL A 22 16.47 6.31 -17.92
N GLY A 23 15.86 5.58 -18.86
CA GLY A 23 16.46 5.24 -20.15
C GLY A 23 16.79 6.47 -20.99
N TRP A 24 15.87 7.42 -21.13
CA TRP A 24 16.13 8.66 -21.87
C TRP A 24 17.16 9.56 -21.20
N MET A 25 17.08 9.70 -19.87
CA MET A 25 18.05 10.46 -19.09
C MET A 25 19.46 9.91 -19.27
N GLY A 26 19.64 8.59 -19.23
CA GLY A 26 20.94 7.98 -19.48
C GLY A 26 21.38 8.14 -20.93
N MET A 27 20.51 7.82 -21.89
CA MET A 27 20.81 7.89 -23.33
C MET A 27 21.37 9.28 -23.74
N PHE A 28 20.71 10.36 -23.33
CA PHE A 28 21.15 11.72 -23.67
C PHE A 28 22.11 12.33 -22.65
N GLY A 29 22.04 11.89 -21.39
CA GLY A 29 22.88 12.41 -20.32
C GLY A 29 24.37 12.16 -20.56
N PHE A 30 24.77 10.92 -20.90
CA PHE A 30 26.20 10.62 -21.10
C PHE A 30 26.86 11.45 -22.21
N PRO A 31 26.28 11.58 -23.43
CA PRO A 31 26.83 12.45 -24.47
C PRO A 31 26.79 13.93 -24.10
N THR A 32 25.71 14.40 -23.48
CA THR A 32 25.59 15.82 -23.08
C THR A 32 26.67 16.18 -22.06
N TYR A 33 26.88 15.35 -21.04
CA TYR A 33 27.91 15.58 -20.05
C TYR A 33 29.33 15.40 -20.61
N TYR A 34 29.53 14.63 -21.69
CA TYR A 34 30.82 14.64 -22.40
C TYR A 34 31.14 16.05 -22.91
N TYR A 35 30.17 16.68 -23.58
CA TYR A 35 30.35 18.03 -24.09
C TYR A 35 30.64 19.04 -22.97
N ILE A 36 29.89 18.97 -21.88
CA ILE A 36 30.08 19.84 -20.70
C ILE A 36 31.50 19.70 -20.14
N TRP A 37 31.96 18.47 -19.87
CA TRP A 37 33.24 18.24 -19.21
C TRP A 37 34.46 18.27 -20.14
N THR A 38 34.25 18.25 -21.45
CA THR A 38 35.33 18.38 -22.43
C THR A 38 35.54 19.83 -22.85
N TYR A 39 34.46 20.59 -23.06
CA TYR A 39 34.53 21.92 -23.69
C TYR A 39 34.15 23.08 -22.77
N LEU A 40 33.19 22.90 -21.85
CA LEU A 40 32.74 24.00 -20.97
C LEU A 40 33.55 24.06 -19.67
N PHE A 41 33.73 22.90 -19.03
CA PHE A 41 34.47 22.76 -17.77
C PHE A 41 35.48 21.61 -17.89
N PRO A 42 36.59 21.80 -18.65
CA PRO A 42 37.55 20.75 -18.97
C PRO A 42 38.01 19.97 -17.74
N GLN A 43 37.79 18.66 -17.73
CA GLN A 43 38.31 17.75 -16.72
C GLN A 43 39.63 17.11 -17.18
N PRO A 44 40.55 16.76 -16.25
CA PRO A 44 41.84 16.15 -16.59
C PRO A 44 41.73 14.86 -17.43
N TYR A 45 40.69 14.07 -17.16
CA TYR A 45 40.44 12.82 -17.86
C TYR A 45 38.98 12.69 -18.31
N GLU A 46 38.80 12.44 -19.61
CA GLU A 46 37.50 12.16 -20.23
C GLU A 46 37.57 10.99 -21.21
N ASN A 47 36.49 10.20 -21.29
CA ASN A 47 36.43 9.00 -22.12
C ASN A 47 35.12 8.91 -22.93
N LEU A 48 35.18 9.31 -24.20
CA LEU A 48 34.03 9.31 -25.11
C LEU A 48 33.48 7.90 -25.36
N ILE A 49 34.36 6.91 -25.56
CA ILE A 49 33.95 5.53 -25.86
C ILE A 49 33.13 4.97 -24.72
N LEU A 50 33.60 5.14 -23.48
CA LEU A 50 32.91 4.67 -22.29
C LEU A 50 31.52 5.31 -22.14
N ARG A 51 31.39 6.61 -22.45
CA ARG A 51 30.11 7.34 -22.43
C ARG A 51 29.16 6.87 -23.52
N ILE A 52 29.66 6.58 -24.72
CA ILE A 52 28.86 6.01 -25.82
C ILE A 52 28.34 4.62 -25.41
N VAL A 53 29.18 3.77 -24.80
CA VAL A 53 28.75 2.47 -24.27
C VAL A 53 27.61 2.65 -23.25
N CYS A 54 27.76 3.56 -22.30
CA CYS A 54 26.71 3.85 -21.30
C CYS A 54 25.42 4.36 -21.96
N SER A 55 25.53 5.24 -22.97
CA SER A 55 24.40 5.75 -23.74
C SER A 55 23.67 4.63 -24.49
N ILE A 56 24.40 3.71 -25.11
CA ILE A 56 23.81 2.54 -25.80
C ILE A 56 23.09 1.63 -24.80
N LEU A 57 23.70 1.37 -23.64
CA LEU A 57 23.09 0.55 -22.59
C LEU A 57 21.73 1.13 -22.15
N PHE A 58 21.68 2.44 -21.91
CA PHE A 58 20.44 3.12 -21.57
C PHE A 58 19.46 3.26 -22.74
N SER A 59 19.94 3.34 -23.98
CA SER A 59 19.10 3.33 -25.18
C SER A 59 18.29 2.04 -25.28
N ILE A 60 18.90 0.89 -25.01
CA ILE A 60 18.20 -0.40 -25.01
C ILE A 60 17.11 -0.44 -23.92
N ILE A 61 17.35 0.18 -22.75
CA ILE A 61 16.33 0.33 -21.70
C ILE A 61 15.20 1.28 -22.15
N ALA A 62 15.53 2.41 -22.80
CA ALA A 62 14.57 3.38 -23.30
C ALA A 62 13.63 2.76 -24.34
N PHE A 63 14.18 1.98 -25.28
CA PHE A 63 13.44 1.32 -26.35
C PHE A 63 12.97 -0.10 -26.02
N ARG A 64 13.01 -0.51 -24.74
CA ARG A 64 12.68 -1.88 -24.30
C ARG A 64 11.36 -2.44 -24.84
N LYS A 65 10.32 -1.59 -24.97
CA LYS A 65 8.99 -1.96 -25.48
C LYS A 65 8.97 -2.38 -26.95
N LYS A 66 9.97 -1.96 -27.73
CA LYS A 66 10.12 -2.29 -29.16
C LYS A 66 10.97 -3.55 -29.37
N LEU A 67 11.53 -4.14 -28.31
CA LEU A 67 12.37 -5.33 -28.44
C LEU A 67 11.55 -6.59 -28.78
N PRO A 68 12.16 -7.59 -29.44
CA PRO A 68 11.52 -8.89 -29.64
C PRO A 68 11.08 -9.56 -28.32
N LYS A 69 10.00 -10.35 -28.37
CA LYS A 69 9.43 -11.01 -27.18
C LYS A 69 10.42 -11.95 -26.47
N PHE A 70 11.36 -12.57 -27.19
CA PHE A 70 12.35 -13.47 -26.58
C PHE A 70 13.36 -12.74 -25.68
N LEU A 71 13.68 -11.46 -25.97
CA LEU A 71 14.60 -10.64 -25.17
C LEU A 71 13.99 -10.16 -23.86
N HIS A 72 12.66 -10.06 -23.78
CA HIS A 72 11.96 -9.59 -22.59
C HIS A 72 12.27 -10.44 -21.34
N LYS A 73 12.54 -11.74 -21.52
CA LYS A 73 12.93 -12.65 -20.43
C LYS A 73 14.24 -12.27 -19.75
N TYR A 74 15.16 -11.64 -20.48
CA TYR A 74 16.50 -11.27 -20.03
C TYR A 74 16.62 -9.80 -19.61
N MET A 75 15.56 -9.01 -19.82
CA MET A 75 15.54 -7.59 -19.46
C MET A 75 15.84 -7.31 -17.98
N PRO A 76 15.39 -8.13 -17.00
CA PRO A 76 15.74 -7.89 -15.61
C PRO A 76 17.24 -7.96 -15.32
N GLN A 77 17.93 -8.97 -15.88
CA GLN A 77 19.38 -9.13 -15.72
C GLN A 77 20.12 -8.03 -16.49
N TYR A 78 19.69 -7.74 -17.70
CA TYR A 78 20.25 -6.67 -18.52
C TYR A 78 20.15 -5.31 -17.83
N TYR A 79 18.98 -5.00 -17.25
CA TYR A 79 18.74 -3.78 -16.49
C TYR A 79 19.70 -3.68 -15.30
N LEU A 80 19.82 -4.74 -14.51
CA LEU A 80 20.71 -4.74 -13.36
C LEU A 80 22.17 -4.53 -13.79
N ILE A 81 22.65 -5.25 -14.80
CA ILE A 81 24.02 -5.07 -15.30
C ILE A 81 24.24 -3.63 -15.79
N SER A 82 23.29 -3.10 -16.56
CA SER A 82 23.39 -1.74 -17.11
C SER A 82 23.42 -0.67 -16.02
N ILE A 83 22.55 -0.79 -15.00
CA ILE A 83 22.54 0.15 -13.87
C ILE A 83 23.85 0.08 -13.08
N GLY A 84 24.38 -1.13 -12.83
CA GLY A 84 25.64 -1.30 -12.11
C GLY A 84 26.84 -0.73 -12.87
N PHE A 85 26.87 -0.97 -14.18
CA PHE A 85 27.90 -0.44 -15.05
C PHE A 85 27.84 1.08 -15.17
N CYS A 86 26.66 1.65 -15.43
CA CYS A 86 26.55 3.08 -15.72
C CYS A 86 26.49 3.97 -14.48
N LEU A 87 26.05 3.46 -13.31
CA LEU A 87 25.99 4.26 -12.08
C LEU A 87 27.23 4.00 -11.20
N PRO A 88 27.29 2.95 -10.36
CA PRO A 88 28.42 2.83 -9.45
C PRO A 88 29.77 2.59 -10.15
N PHE A 89 29.84 1.84 -11.26
CA PHE A 89 31.13 1.61 -11.94
C PHE A 89 31.62 2.86 -12.68
N PHE A 90 30.84 3.40 -13.62
CA PHE A 90 31.26 4.56 -14.43
C PHE A 90 31.67 5.75 -13.57
N PHE A 91 30.84 6.15 -12.60
CA PHE A 91 31.10 7.34 -11.82
C PHE A 91 32.27 7.15 -10.84
N SER A 92 32.45 5.96 -10.25
CA SER A 92 33.63 5.69 -9.43
C SER A 92 34.91 5.62 -10.27
N PHE A 93 34.86 4.98 -11.45
CA PHE A 93 35.97 4.95 -12.40
C PHE A 93 36.41 6.36 -12.81
N MET A 94 35.47 7.20 -13.21
CA MET A 94 35.77 8.57 -13.61
C MET A 94 36.30 9.41 -12.44
N MET A 95 35.81 9.19 -11.21
CA MET A 95 36.34 9.82 -10.00
C MET A 95 37.78 9.41 -9.72
N PHE A 96 38.11 8.12 -9.85
CA PHE A 96 39.47 7.62 -9.63
C PHE A 96 40.45 8.16 -10.69
N MET A 97 40.05 8.14 -11.97
CA MET A 97 40.86 8.67 -13.09
C MET A 97 41.07 10.19 -13.03
N ASN A 98 40.15 10.92 -12.39
CA ASN A 98 40.26 12.36 -12.15
C ASN A 98 40.72 12.67 -10.71
N GLU A 99 41.51 11.78 -10.11
CA GLU A 99 42.21 11.98 -8.83
C GLU A 99 41.31 12.51 -7.72
N TRP A 100 40.10 11.97 -7.60
CA TRP A 100 39.13 12.37 -6.58
C TRP A 100 38.71 13.86 -6.66
N SER A 101 38.71 14.44 -7.86
CA SER A 101 38.20 15.80 -8.07
C SER A 101 36.79 15.99 -7.47
N THR A 102 36.54 17.19 -6.95
CA THR A 102 35.27 17.56 -6.30
C THR A 102 34.07 17.33 -7.22
N ILE A 103 34.21 17.66 -8.51
CA ILE A 103 33.16 17.50 -9.53
C ILE A 103 32.77 16.03 -9.68
N TRP A 104 33.74 15.13 -9.78
CA TRP A 104 33.47 13.71 -9.91
C TRP A 104 33.04 13.05 -8.61
N ALA A 105 33.51 13.53 -7.46
CA ALA A 105 33.02 13.09 -6.15
C ALA A 105 31.53 13.44 -5.95
N MET A 106 31.12 14.67 -6.29
CA MET A 106 29.70 15.08 -6.28
C MET A 106 28.88 14.31 -7.33
N SER A 107 29.44 14.06 -8.51
CA SER A 107 28.77 13.27 -9.55
C SER A 107 28.56 11.81 -9.11
N PHE A 108 29.55 11.22 -8.43
CA PHE A 108 29.42 9.89 -7.83
C PHE A 108 28.37 9.89 -6.72
N MET A 109 28.34 10.89 -5.84
CA MET A 109 27.27 11.05 -4.84
C MET A 109 25.87 11.11 -5.47
N ALA A 110 25.69 11.90 -6.53
CA ALA A 110 24.44 11.94 -7.28
C ALA A 110 24.06 10.57 -7.88
N SER A 111 25.06 9.84 -8.39
CA SER A 111 24.87 8.48 -8.89
C SER A 111 24.41 7.49 -7.81
N ILE A 112 24.87 7.66 -6.56
CA ILE A 112 24.42 6.85 -5.42
C ILE A 112 22.91 7.04 -5.19
N PHE A 113 22.41 8.28 -5.20
CA PHE A 113 20.98 8.54 -5.05
C PHE A 113 20.17 7.90 -6.18
N LEU A 114 20.60 8.07 -7.43
CA LEU A 114 19.94 7.43 -8.57
C LEU A 114 19.98 5.90 -8.47
N HIS A 115 21.08 5.33 -7.97
CA HIS A 115 21.24 3.89 -7.78
C HIS A 115 20.29 3.34 -6.71
N ILE A 116 20.14 4.03 -5.59
CA ILE A 116 19.18 3.69 -4.52
C ILE A 116 17.76 3.68 -5.09
N LEU A 117 17.37 4.72 -5.82
CA LEU A 117 16.04 4.86 -6.41
C LEU A 117 15.73 3.81 -7.50
N THR A 118 16.74 3.33 -8.22
CA THR A 118 16.56 2.44 -9.38
C THR A 118 16.59 0.96 -9.02
N VAL A 119 17.33 0.56 -7.99
CA VAL A 119 17.48 -0.86 -7.60
C VAL A 119 16.59 -1.22 -6.42
N TYR A 120 16.32 -0.29 -5.50
CA TYR A 120 15.47 -0.41 -4.31
C TYR A 120 15.87 -1.49 -3.28
N GLN A 121 16.22 -2.69 -3.73
CA GLN A 121 16.50 -3.83 -2.88
C GLN A 121 17.92 -3.71 -2.32
N THR A 122 18.02 -3.30 -1.05
CA THR A 122 19.29 -2.96 -0.37
C THR A 122 20.38 -4.02 -0.55
N ARG A 123 20.07 -5.31 -0.40
CA ARG A 123 21.07 -6.38 -0.57
C ARG A 123 21.66 -6.43 -1.99
N ILE A 124 20.81 -6.33 -3.01
CA ILE A 124 21.25 -6.36 -4.41
C ILE A 124 22.04 -5.11 -4.72
N MET A 125 21.54 -3.95 -4.31
CA MET A 125 22.20 -2.66 -4.50
C MET A 125 23.60 -2.65 -3.85
N LEU A 126 23.75 -3.07 -2.59
CA LEU A 126 25.05 -3.09 -1.90
C LEU A 126 26.05 -4.04 -2.56
N ILE A 127 25.64 -5.26 -2.93
CA ILE A 127 26.50 -6.21 -3.63
C ILE A 127 26.94 -5.63 -4.98
N GLN A 128 26.00 -5.03 -5.72
CA GLN A 128 26.27 -4.41 -7.01
C GLN A 128 27.23 -3.23 -6.90
N THR A 129 27.06 -2.36 -5.89
CA THR A 129 27.98 -1.26 -5.60
C THR A 129 29.37 -1.81 -5.30
N LEU A 130 29.47 -2.79 -4.40
CA LEU A 130 30.75 -3.37 -4.01
C LEU A 130 31.48 -3.93 -5.23
N ILE A 131 30.80 -4.75 -6.04
CA ILE A 131 31.38 -5.32 -7.27
C ILE A 131 31.82 -4.20 -8.23
N SER A 132 30.94 -3.23 -8.49
CA SER A 132 31.19 -2.18 -9.49
C SER A 132 32.35 -1.27 -9.08
N VAL A 133 32.39 -0.82 -7.82
CA VAL A 133 33.46 0.04 -7.31
C VAL A 133 34.77 -0.73 -7.19
N SER A 134 34.74 -2.01 -6.77
CA SER A 134 35.95 -2.86 -6.73
C SER A 134 36.52 -3.11 -8.13
N ILE A 135 35.68 -3.33 -9.14
CA ILE A 135 36.15 -3.46 -10.53
C ILE A 135 36.74 -2.13 -11.00
N ALA A 136 36.07 -0.99 -10.76
CA ALA A 136 36.60 0.33 -11.12
C ALA A 136 37.97 0.60 -10.45
N TYR A 137 38.09 0.29 -9.17
CA TYR A 137 39.34 0.41 -8.42
C TYR A 137 40.45 -0.45 -9.05
N GLY A 138 40.15 -1.72 -9.33
CA GLY A 138 41.12 -2.64 -9.94
C GLY A 138 41.55 -2.23 -11.35
N VAL A 139 40.66 -1.62 -12.13
CA VAL A 139 40.98 -1.09 -13.48
C VAL A 139 41.92 0.11 -13.39
N VAL A 140 41.75 1.00 -12.41
CA VAL A 140 42.53 2.25 -12.31
C VAL A 140 43.85 2.06 -11.58
N TYR A 141 43.83 1.41 -10.42
CA TYR A 141 45.00 1.29 -9.55
C TYR A 141 45.68 -0.09 -9.63
N GLY A 142 45.00 -1.11 -10.16
CA GLY A 142 45.53 -2.46 -10.20
C GLY A 142 45.83 -2.99 -8.79
N VAL A 143 47.09 -3.41 -8.57
CA VAL A 143 47.60 -3.90 -7.28
C VAL A 143 48.44 -2.81 -6.56
N ASP A 144 48.58 -1.62 -7.16
CA ASP A 144 49.38 -0.53 -6.58
C ASP A 144 48.57 0.24 -5.51
N PHE A 145 48.60 -0.30 -4.29
CA PHE A 145 47.95 0.33 -3.14
C PHE A 145 48.63 1.64 -2.73
N THR A 146 49.91 1.83 -3.03
CA THR A 146 50.64 3.05 -2.67
C THR A 146 50.17 4.22 -3.52
N LEU A 147 49.97 4.00 -4.82
CA LEU A 147 49.37 4.99 -5.71
C LEU A 147 47.94 5.34 -5.29
N ALA A 148 47.12 4.33 -4.98
CA ALA A 148 45.75 4.57 -4.52
C ALA A 148 45.71 5.44 -3.25
N MET A 149 46.53 5.13 -2.26
CA MET A 149 46.59 5.86 -0.98
C MET A 149 47.03 7.32 -1.14
N LYS A 150 47.82 7.64 -2.18
CA LYS A 150 48.24 9.01 -2.48
C LYS A 150 47.09 9.86 -3.06
N HIS A 151 46.20 9.25 -3.84
CA HIS A 151 45.12 9.95 -4.53
C HIS A 151 43.81 9.99 -3.74
N ILE A 152 43.59 9.04 -2.81
CA ILE A 152 42.34 8.95 -2.05
C ILE A 152 42.13 10.18 -1.15
N VAL A 153 40.99 10.83 -1.33
CA VAL A 153 40.50 11.90 -0.45
C VAL A 153 39.61 11.31 0.63
N PHE A 154 40.21 10.95 1.77
CA PHE A 154 39.53 10.30 2.91
C PHE A 154 38.23 10.97 3.38
N PRO A 155 38.11 12.32 3.41
CA PRO A 155 36.86 12.98 3.82
C PRO A 155 35.61 12.58 3.02
N TYR A 156 35.72 12.12 1.78
CA TYR A 156 34.56 11.70 0.99
C TYR A 156 34.00 10.33 1.39
N MET A 157 34.83 9.45 1.97
CA MET A 157 34.40 8.11 2.39
C MET A 157 33.24 8.13 3.39
N PRO A 158 33.31 8.85 4.53
CA PRO A 158 32.19 8.92 5.46
C PRO A 158 30.95 9.55 4.82
N ILE A 159 31.11 10.48 3.87
CA ILE A 159 29.97 11.09 3.14
C ILE A 159 29.27 10.05 2.26
N PHE A 160 30.02 9.25 1.49
CA PHE A 160 29.43 8.20 0.66
C PHE A 160 28.79 7.09 1.51
N ILE A 161 29.44 6.68 2.60
CA ILE A 161 28.89 5.69 3.54
C ILE A 161 27.58 6.22 4.16
N PHE A 162 27.60 7.47 4.65
CA PHE A 162 26.41 8.13 5.19
C PHE A 162 25.28 8.16 4.16
N THR A 163 25.60 8.52 2.91
CA THR A 163 24.62 8.59 1.82
C THR A 163 23.98 7.23 1.54
N TYR A 164 24.78 6.15 1.50
CA TYR A 164 24.24 4.80 1.33
C TYR A 164 23.38 4.36 2.51
N ILE A 165 23.82 4.61 3.75
CA ILE A 165 23.08 4.21 4.96
C ILE A 165 21.76 4.97 5.07
N PHE A 166 21.82 6.29 5.15
CA PHE A 166 20.62 7.11 5.36
C PHE A 166 19.71 7.11 4.13
N GLY A 167 20.29 7.14 2.92
CA GLY A 167 19.51 7.02 1.68
C GLY A 167 18.70 5.73 1.64
N ASN A 168 19.27 4.60 2.07
CA ASN A 168 18.52 3.34 2.17
C ASN A 168 17.50 3.37 3.32
N LEU A 169 17.83 3.90 4.49
CA LEU A 169 16.91 3.95 5.63
C LEU A 169 15.65 4.77 5.32
N PHE A 170 15.79 5.97 4.76
CA PHE A 170 14.66 6.79 4.36
C PHE A 170 13.84 6.13 3.25
N TYR A 171 14.51 5.51 2.28
CA TYR A 171 13.85 4.78 1.21
C TYR A 171 13.02 3.60 1.76
N LEU A 172 13.61 2.77 2.64
CA LEU A 172 12.93 1.63 3.26
C LEU A 172 11.73 2.08 4.09
N ARG A 173 11.86 3.17 4.85
CA ARG A 173 10.74 3.74 5.61
C ARG A 173 9.58 4.14 4.69
N ASN A 174 9.87 4.88 3.62
CA ASN A 174 8.84 5.30 2.66
C ASN A 174 8.19 4.10 1.97
N GLN A 175 8.97 3.07 1.64
CA GLN A 175 8.45 1.85 1.02
C GLN A 175 7.52 1.07 1.96
N ILE A 176 7.93 0.86 3.21
CA ILE A 176 7.11 0.18 4.23
C ILE A 176 5.79 0.91 4.44
N GLU A 177 5.82 2.25 4.47
CA GLU A 177 4.61 3.06 4.60
C GLU A 177 3.66 2.86 3.41
N HIS A 178 4.17 2.92 2.18
CA HIS A 178 3.36 2.67 0.98
C HIS A 178 2.81 1.25 0.91
N GLU A 179 3.63 0.24 1.20
CA GLU A 179 3.21 -1.17 1.22
C GLU A 179 2.16 -1.42 2.30
N SER A 180 2.30 -0.79 3.48
CA SER A 180 1.31 -0.84 4.55
C SER A 180 -0.04 -0.28 4.08
N LYS A 181 -0.07 0.93 3.51
CA LYS A 181 -1.30 1.55 2.98
C LYS A 181 -1.98 0.67 1.92
N VAL A 182 -1.21 0.10 0.99
CA VAL A 182 -1.73 -0.79 -0.05
C VAL A 182 -2.24 -2.11 0.54
N SER A 183 -1.53 -2.67 1.52
CA SER A 183 -1.92 -3.91 2.20
C SER A 183 -3.24 -3.73 2.95
N ILE A 184 -3.36 -2.61 3.68
CA ILE A 184 -4.58 -2.20 4.38
C ILE A 184 -5.73 -2.07 3.38
N ALA A 185 -5.55 -1.33 2.28
CA ALA A 185 -6.58 -1.20 1.24
C ALA A 185 -7.02 -2.55 0.65
N LYS A 186 -6.09 -3.48 0.44
CA LYS A 186 -6.39 -4.84 -0.07
C LYS A 186 -7.17 -5.68 0.95
N SER A 187 -6.73 -5.72 2.22
CA SER A 187 -7.42 -6.50 3.25
C SER A 187 -8.82 -5.95 3.51
N PHE A 188 -8.99 -4.63 3.48
CA PHE A 188 -10.31 -4.00 3.55
C PHE A 188 -11.19 -4.31 2.34
N GLY A 189 -10.67 -4.22 1.11
CA GLY A 189 -11.43 -4.61 -0.08
C GLY A 189 -11.91 -6.07 -0.02
N ALA A 190 -11.06 -6.97 0.47
CA ALA A 190 -11.44 -8.36 0.73
C ALA A 190 -12.50 -8.47 1.84
N GLY A 191 -12.36 -7.70 2.92
CA GLY A 191 -13.34 -7.60 4.01
C GLY A 191 -14.72 -7.14 3.53
N ILE A 192 -14.80 -6.04 2.78
CA ILE A 192 -16.03 -5.55 2.16
C ILE A 192 -16.66 -6.63 1.29
N ALA A 193 -15.87 -7.28 0.43
CA ALA A 193 -16.39 -8.34 -0.43
C ALA A 193 -16.97 -9.52 0.38
N HIS A 194 -16.30 -9.93 1.46
CA HIS A 194 -16.79 -10.98 2.35
C HIS A 194 -18.06 -10.56 3.09
N GLU A 195 -18.08 -9.37 3.67
CA GLU A 195 -19.24 -8.86 4.41
C GLU A 195 -20.43 -8.55 3.50
N MET A 196 -20.21 -8.19 2.22
CA MET A 196 -21.27 -8.00 1.22
C MET A 196 -21.84 -9.31 0.68
N ARG A 197 -21.03 -10.37 0.64
CA ARG A 197 -21.50 -11.68 0.17
C ARG A 197 -22.59 -12.26 1.07
N ASN A 198 -22.54 -11.99 2.37
CA ASN A 198 -23.49 -12.45 3.36
C ASN A 198 -24.93 -11.90 3.12
N PRO A 199 -25.16 -10.57 3.13
CA PRO A 199 -26.48 -10.00 2.89
C PRO A 199 -26.98 -10.32 1.47
N LEU A 200 -26.11 -10.31 0.46
CA LEU A 200 -26.50 -10.69 -0.91
C LEU A 200 -26.96 -12.15 -1.00
N SER A 201 -26.31 -13.07 -0.30
CA SER A 201 -26.71 -14.49 -0.25
C SER A 201 -28.04 -14.68 0.50
N ALA A 202 -28.26 -13.89 1.56
CA ALA A 202 -29.53 -13.86 2.28
C ALA A 202 -30.67 -13.31 1.40
N ILE A 203 -30.45 -12.19 0.71
CA ILE A 203 -31.42 -11.61 -0.24
C ILE A 203 -31.72 -12.61 -1.38
N LYS A 204 -30.71 -13.27 -1.93
CA LYS A 204 -30.92 -14.30 -2.96
C LYS A 204 -31.79 -15.44 -2.44
N SER A 205 -31.51 -15.94 -1.23
CA SER A 205 -32.33 -16.98 -0.60
C SER A 205 -33.78 -16.51 -0.39
N SER A 206 -33.97 -15.27 0.07
CA SER A 206 -35.30 -14.64 0.18
C SER A 206 -36.05 -14.60 -1.14
N ILE A 207 -35.36 -14.22 -2.24
CA ILE A 207 -35.94 -14.22 -3.59
C ILE A 207 -36.31 -15.64 -4.04
N ASP A 208 -35.45 -16.63 -3.78
CA ASP A 208 -35.69 -18.03 -4.17
C ASP A 208 -36.92 -18.61 -3.45
N VAL A 209 -37.12 -18.29 -2.16
CA VAL A 209 -38.34 -18.66 -1.39
C VAL A 209 -39.57 -17.90 -1.88
N MET A 210 -39.43 -16.62 -2.21
CA MET A 210 -40.54 -15.84 -2.75
C MET A 210 -41.03 -16.41 -4.07
N LYS A 211 -40.11 -16.81 -4.96
CA LYS A 211 -40.45 -17.46 -6.24
C LYS A 211 -41.18 -18.79 -6.08
N SER A 212 -40.86 -19.59 -5.06
CA SER A 212 -41.57 -20.85 -4.80
C SER A 212 -42.96 -20.64 -4.16
N THR A 213 -43.17 -19.48 -3.53
CA THR A 213 -44.44 -19.09 -2.91
C THR A 213 -45.40 -18.46 -3.92
N LEU A 214 -44.87 -17.85 -4.98
CA LEU A 214 -45.65 -17.26 -6.06
C LEU A 214 -46.19 -18.34 -7.02
N PRO A 215 -47.42 -18.19 -7.55
CA PRO A 215 -47.97 -19.12 -8.51
C PRO A 215 -47.11 -19.18 -9.79
N ASN A 216 -46.89 -20.39 -10.30
CA ASN A 216 -46.04 -20.65 -11.45
C ASN A 216 -46.75 -20.25 -12.76
N GLU A 217 -46.16 -19.36 -13.56
CA GLU A 217 -46.75 -18.88 -14.83
C GLU A 217 -46.93 -20.00 -15.88
N ASN A 218 -46.26 -21.14 -15.71
CA ASN A 218 -46.24 -22.26 -16.66
C ASN A 218 -47.49 -23.16 -16.61
N VAL A 219 -48.46 -22.88 -15.74
CA VAL A 219 -49.68 -23.70 -15.58
C VAL A 219 -50.91 -22.86 -15.92
N GLU A 220 -51.27 -22.86 -17.21
CA GLU A 220 -52.40 -22.13 -17.82
C GLU A 220 -52.44 -20.61 -17.54
N ILE A 221 -52.45 -19.80 -18.59
CA ILE A 221 -52.66 -18.35 -18.48
C ILE A 221 -54.10 -18.13 -17.97
N LYS A 222 -54.23 -17.79 -16.69
CA LYS A 222 -55.51 -17.42 -16.06
C LYS A 222 -55.61 -15.91 -15.98
N GLU A 223 -56.81 -15.35 -16.18
CA GLU A 223 -57.04 -13.90 -15.99
C GLU A 223 -56.73 -13.44 -14.55
N HIS A 224 -56.89 -14.34 -13.57
CA HIS A 224 -56.63 -14.07 -12.15
C HIS A 224 -55.89 -15.24 -11.47
N TYR A 225 -54.85 -14.90 -10.70
CA TYR A 225 -54.14 -15.82 -9.81
C TYR A 225 -54.49 -15.50 -8.35
N SER A 226 -54.85 -16.52 -7.56
CA SER A 226 -55.17 -16.38 -6.13
C SER A 226 -54.00 -16.85 -5.28
N ILE A 227 -53.51 -16.00 -4.37
CA ILE A 227 -52.50 -16.33 -3.36
C ILE A 227 -53.20 -16.59 -2.02
N SER A 228 -52.79 -17.63 -1.29
CA SER A 228 -53.37 -17.90 0.03
C SER A 228 -53.01 -16.79 1.02
N ARG A 229 -53.87 -16.52 2.01
CA ARG A 229 -53.58 -15.50 3.04
C ARG A 229 -52.27 -15.79 3.79
N ARG A 230 -51.93 -17.06 3.99
CA ARG A 230 -50.68 -17.49 4.64
C ARG A 230 -49.46 -17.14 3.78
N ASP A 231 -49.53 -17.43 2.49
CA ASP A 231 -48.45 -17.14 1.53
C ASP A 231 -48.25 -15.63 1.34
N LEU A 232 -49.34 -14.85 1.31
CA LEU A 232 -49.29 -13.39 1.26
C LEU A 232 -48.57 -12.79 2.48
N ILE A 233 -48.86 -13.31 3.69
CA ILE A 233 -48.18 -12.89 4.93
C ILE A 233 -46.69 -13.26 4.86
N SER A 234 -46.37 -14.48 4.40
CA SER A 234 -44.99 -14.95 4.27
C SER A 234 -44.18 -14.09 3.29
N VAL A 235 -44.72 -13.77 2.11
CA VAL A 235 -44.07 -12.88 1.13
C VAL A 235 -43.79 -11.50 1.73
N LYS A 236 -44.75 -10.94 2.49
CA LYS A 236 -44.58 -9.63 3.13
C LYS A 236 -43.49 -9.65 4.20
N GLU A 237 -43.38 -10.73 4.97
CA GLU A 237 -42.31 -10.91 5.95
C GLU A 237 -40.93 -11.07 5.29
N ILE A 238 -40.85 -11.85 4.20
CA ILE A 238 -39.63 -12.01 3.39
C ILE A 238 -39.15 -10.66 2.83
N LEU A 239 -40.07 -9.82 2.33
CA LEU A 239 -39.75 -8.47 1.84
C LEU A 239 -39.17 -7.58 2.96
N ASN A 240 -39.85 -7.50 4.10
CA ASN A 240 -39.38 -6.72 5.26
C ASN A 240 -38.00 -7.19 5.75
N ASN A 241 -37.78 -8.51 5.81
CA ASN A 241 -36.48 -9.07 6.21
C ASN A 241 -35.38 -8.79 5.18
N SER A 242 -35.72 -8.74 3.89
CA SER A 242 -34.79 -8.38 2.82
C SER A 242 -34.41 -6.90 2.89
N GLU A 243 -35.36 -6.00 3.11
CA GLU A 243 -35.10 -4.58 3.33
C GLU A 243 -34.18 -4.34 4.53
N LYS A 244 -34.46 -5.01 5.67
CA LYS A 244 -33.60 -4.95 6.86
C LYS A 244 -32.18 -5.43 6.56
N THR A 245 -32.06 -6.52 5.79
CA THR A 245 -30.77 -7.09 5.38
C THR A 245 -29.97 -6.12 4.49
N ILE A 246 -30.64 -5.39 3.59
CA ILE A 246 -30.03 -4.35 2.77
C ILE A 246 -29.54 -3.18 3.64
N SER A 247 -30.35 -2.74 4.61
CA SER A 247 -29.95 -1.68 5.55
C SER A 247 -28.68 -2.05 6.33
N ILE A 248 -28.63 -3.27 6.89
CA ILE A 248 -27.45 -3.78 7.60
C ILE A 248 -26.24 -3.86 6.67
N GLY A 249 -26.45 -4.25 5.40
CA GLY A 249 -25.40 -4.25 4.38
C GLY A 249 -24.83 -2.86 4.13
N ASN A 250 -25.68 -1.87 3.89
CA ASN A 250 -25.25 -0.48 3.68
C ASN A 250 -24.54 0.11 4.90
N GLU A 251 -25.06 -0.17 6.09
CA GLU A 251 -24.41 0.18 7.37
C GLU A 251 -22.99 -0.40 7.44
N THR A 252 -22.84 -1.69 7.11
CA THR A 252 -21.53 -2.35 7.10
C THR A 252 -20.56 -1.70 6.09
N ILE A 253 -21.05 -1.26 4.93
CA ILE A 253 -20.25 -0.49 3.96
C ILE A 253 -19.79 0.84 4.57
N ASP A 254 -20.71 1.61 5.15
CA ASP A 254 -20.39 2.93 5.74
C ASP A 254 -19.36 2.80 6.86
N LEU A 255 -19.44 1.75 7.68
CA LEU A 255 -18.44 1.43 8.70
C LEU A 255 -17.07 1.16 8.08
N LEU A 256 -17.02 0.29 7.07
CA LEU A 256 -15.76 -0.09 6.41
C LEU A 256 -15.14 1.10 5.68
N LEU A 257 -15.94 1.94 5.03
CA LEU A 257 -15.47 3.16 4.36
C LEU A 257 -14.97 4.20 5.35
N THR A 258 -15.65 4.40 6.48
CA THR A 258 -15.19 5.36 7.50
C THR A 258 -13.87 4.92 8.13
N SER A 259 -13.61 3.62 8.26
CA SER A 259 -12.34 3.10 8.79
C SER A 259 -11.13 3.29 7.86
N ILE A 260 -11.35 3.54 6.57
CA ILE A 260 -10.29 3.75 5.57
C ILE A 260 -9.86 5.21 5.50
N ASP A 261 -10.79 6.12 5.77
CA ASP A 261 -10.57 7.54 5.60
C ASP A 261 -10.44 8.18 6.99
N GLU A 262 -9.23 8.09 7.57
CA GLU A 262 -8.87 8.66 8.89
C GLU A 262 -9.27 10.15 9.02
N ASN A 263 -9.50 10.85 7.90
CA ASN A 263 -9.84 12.27 7.82
C ASN A 263 -11.28 12.59 7.38
N ARG A 264 -12.18 11.59 7.25
CA ARG A 264 -13.56 11.81 6.77
C ARG A 264 -14.65 11.55 7.79
N ILE A 265 -14.40 11.83 9.06
CA ILE A 265 -15.55 12.04 9.96
C ILE A 265 -16.19 13.37 9.54
N SER A 266 -17.16 13.31 8.63
CA SER A 266 -17.84 14.48 8.13
C SER A 266 -18.61 15.15 9.28
N ILE A 267 -18.08 16.26 9.76
CA ILE A 267 -18.66 17.07 10.84
C ILE A 267 -20.06 17.57 10.43
N SER A 268 -20.38 17.59 9.12
CA SER A 268 -21.73 17.88 8.60
C SER A 268 -22.81 16.94 9.12
N SER A 269 -22.44 15.74 9.60
CA SER A 269 -23.38 14.76 10.18
C SER A 269 -23.49 14.86 11.71
N PHE A 270 -22.74 15.77 12.34
CA PHE A 270 -22.71 15.88 13.79
C PHE A 270 -23.96 16.55 14.29
N LYS A 271 -24.60 15.91 15.27
CA LYS A 271 -25.78 16.44 15.95
C LYS A 271 -25.66 16.18 17.44
N LYS A 272 -26.13 17.14 18.25
CA LYS A 272 -26.27 16.95 19.68
C LYS A 272 -27.34 15.89 19.92
N SER A 273 -26.95 14.75 20.46
CA SER A 273 -27.83 13.60 20.65
C SER A 273 -27.63 13.01 22.05
N SER A 274 -28.71 12.49 22.64
CA SER A 274 -28.62 11.79 23.93
C SER A 274 -27.87 10.47 23.74
N LEU A 275 -26.73 10.31 24.43
CA LEU A 275 -25.92 9.10 24.32
C LEU A 275 -26.71 7.88 24.81
N MET A 276 -27.57 8.09 25.82
CA MET A 276 -28.44 7.05 26.36
C MET A 276 -29.45 6.55 25.32
N GLU A 277 -30.05 7.44 24.53
CA GLU A 277 -30.96 7.03 23.45
C GLU A 277 -30.22 6.25 22.36
N ILE A 278 -29.03 6.71 21.98
CA ILE A 278 -28.19 6.04 20.97
C ILE A 278 -27.82 4.63 21.41
N ILE A 279 -27.40 4.44 22.67
CA ILE A 279 -27.05 3.12 23.21
C ILE A 279 -28.28 2.20 23.24
N LYS A 280 -29.43 2.70 23.73
CA LYS A 280 -30.68 1.93 23.75
C LYS A 280 -31.13 1.52 22.35
N ASP A 281 -30.97 2.40 21.36
CA ASP A 281 -31.34 2.11 19.99
C ASP A 281 -30.37 1.11 19.33
N SER A 282 -29.07 1.24 19.59
CA SER A 282 -28.04 0.30 19.12
C SER A 282 -28.30 -1.13 19.57
N LEU A 283 -28.82 -1.31 20.79
CA LEU A 283 -29.10 -2.62 21.36
C LEU A 283 -30.29 -3.32 20.70
N LYS A 284 -31.26 -2.56 20.16
CA LYS A 284 -32.41 -3.12 19.43
C LYS A 284 -32.01 -3.70 18.08
N THR A 285 -30.95 -3.18 17.48
CA THR A 285 -30.50 -3.59 16.13
C THR A 285 -29.57 -4.80 16.16
N ILE A 286 -29.01 -5.17 17.31
CA ILE A 286 -28.16 -6.37 17.45
C ILE A 286 -29.02 -7.64 17.34
N PRO A 287 -28.77 -8.52 16.36
CA PRO A 287 -29.48 -9.79 16.24
C PRO A 287 -29.00 -10.77 17.32
N PHE A 288 -29.55 -10.66 18.52
CA PHE A 288 -29.37 -11.66 19.56
C PHE A 288 -30.18 -12.89 19.18
N ASN A 289 -29.52 -14.06 19.09
CA ASN A 289 -30.15 -15.30 18.63
C ASN A 289 -31.39 -15.73 19.45
N ASN A 290 -31.62 -15.20 20.66
CA ASN A 290 -32.68 -15.64 21.56
C ASN A 290 -33.51 -14.52 22.26
N GLY A 291 -33.35 -13.24 21.92
CA GLY A 291 -34.16 -12.16 22.55
C GLY A 291 -33.91 -11.90 24.05
N ILE A 292 -32.87 -12.50 24.65
CA ILE A 292 -32.54 -12.44 26.10
C ILE A 292 -31.52 -11.32 26.40
N TYR A 293 -31.66 -10.13 25.80
CA TYR A 293 -30.67 -9.05 26.01
C TYR A 293 -30.80 -8.39 27.39
N HIS A 294 -31.99 -8.41 27.99
CA HIS A 294 -32.27 -7.79 29.29
C HIS A 294 -31.61 -8.49 30.47
N ASP A 295 -31.37 -9.80 30.38
CA ASP A 295 -30.89 -10.57 31.54
C ASP A 295 -29.37 -10.44 31.74
N PHE A 296 -28.64 -10.03 30.71
CA PHE A 296 -27.17 -9.97 30.73
C PHE A 296 -26.60 -8.55 30.78
N ILE A 297 -27.38 -7.51 30.48
CA ILE A 297 -26.90 -6.13 30.38
C ILE A 297 -27.45 -5.30 31.55
N THR A 298 -26.57 -4.77 32.39
CA THR A 298 -26.91 -3.81 33.45
C THR A 298 -26.43 -2.43 33.06
N PHE A 299 -27.29 -1.42 33.20
CA PHE A 299 -26.94 -0.03 32.95
C PHE A 299 -26.74 0.73 34.25
N LYS A 300 -25.68 1.53 34.31
CA LYS A 300 -25.50 2.60 35.29
C LYS A 300 -25.35 3.91 34.54
N PHE A 301 -26.38 4.74 34.65
CA PHE A 301 -26.41 6.09 34.10
C PHE A 301 -26.54 7.03 35.29
N ASP A 302 -25.49 7.79 35.61
CA ASP A 302 -25.55 8.79 36.68
C ASP A 302 -26.22 10.09 36.19
N ASP A 303 -26.08 10.45 34.90
CA ASP A 303 -26.60 11.71 34.33
C ASP A 303 -27.06 11.62 32.85
N GLU A 304 -27.87 12.59 32.40
CA GLU A 304 -28.22 12.76 30.97
C GLU A 304 -27.00 13.25 30.16
N ALA A 305 -26.24 12.32 29.61
CA ALA A 305 -25.10 12.64 28.76
C ALA A 305 -25.51 12.87 27.30
N TYR A 306 -25.00 13.95 26.73
CA TYR A 306 -25.18 14.32 25.33
C TYR A 306 -23.83 14.31 24.61
N ILE A 307 -23.82 13.84 23.37
CA ILE A 307 -22.66 13.92 22.49
C ILE A 307 -22.94 14.86 21.31
N LEU A 308 -21.96 15.66 20.92
CA LEU A 308 -21.91 16.31 19.62
C LEU A 308 -21.06 15.45 18.69
N GLY A 309 -21.71 14.61 17.88
CA GLY A 309 -21.00 13.64 17.05
C GLY A 309 -21.90 12.93 16.06
N SER A 310 -21.32 11.98 15.32
CA SER A 310 -22.10 11.08 14.47
C SER A 310 -22.72 9.98 15.32
N GLU A 311 -24.06 10.00 15.43
CA GLU A 311 -24.82 8.95 16.08
C GLU A 311 -24.45 7.57 15.52
N THR A 312 -24.34 7.46 14.19
CA THR A 312 -23.98 6.23 13.48
C THR A 312 -22.65 5.64 13.97
N LEU A 313 -21.61 6.47 14.15
CA LEU A 313 -20.31 6.01 14.65
C LEU A 313 -20.39 5.51 16.09
N VAL A 314 -21.14 6.19 16.95
CA VAL A 314 -21.36 5.76 18.33
C VAL A 314 -22.09 4.40 18.34
N LYS A 315 -23.15 4.24 17.53
CA LYS A 315 -23.86 2.95 17.40
C LYS A 315 -22.91 1.82 17.02
N TYR A 316 -21.97 2.09 16.11
CA TYR A 316 -20.97 1.09 15.70
C TYR A 316 -19.96 0.73 16.77
N VAL A 317 -19.47 1.70 17.55
CA VAL A 317 -18.57 1.41 18.67
C VAL A 317 -19.28 0.49 19.66
N ILE A 318 -20.52 0.83 20.03
CA ILE A 318 -21.33 0.04 20.97
C ILE A 318 -21.58 -1.37 20.40
N TYR A 319 -21.98 -1.48 19.13
CA TYR A 319 -22.18 -2.76 18.46
C TYR A 319 -20.93 -3.66 18.52
N ASN A 320 -19.75 -3.12 18.18
CA ASN A 320 -18.51 -3.88 18.14
C ASN A 320 -18.04 -4.34 19.53
N LEU A 321 -18.14 -3.45 20.53
CA LEU A 321 -17.79 -3.79 21.91
C LEU A 321 -18.67 -4.92 22.43
N ILE A 322 -19.98 -4.83 22.22
CA ILE A 322 -20.93 -5.84 22.66
C ILE A 322 -20.69 -7.16 21.94
N LYS A 323 -20.54 -7.15 20.60
CA LYS A 323 -20.23 -8.35 19.81
C LYS A 323 -18.97 -9.05 20.33
N ASN A 324 -17.92 -8.29 20.65
CA ASN A 324 -16.69 -8.84 21.22
C ASN A 324 -16.92 -9.44 22.61
N SER A 325 -17.69 -8.78 23.49
CA SER A 325 -18.02 -9.32 24.81
C SER A 325 -18.71 -10.69 24.72
N PHE A 326 -19.62 -10.88 23.76
CA PHE A 326 -20.29 -12.16 23.53
C PHE A 326 -19.43 -13.21 22.84
N HIS A 327 -18.48 -12.81 21.99
CA HIS A 327 -17.60 -13.75 21.28
C HIS A 327 -16.60 -14.46 22.20
N TYR A 328 -16.17 -13.81 23.30
CA TYR A 328 -15.09 -14.30 24.16
C TYR A 328 -15.54 -14.88 25.51
N GLN A 329 -16.85 -14.91 25.83
CA GLN A 329 -17.36 -15.56 27.04
C GLN A 329 -18.41 -16.63 26.75
N ASP A 330 -18.32 -17.75 27.47
CA ASP A 330 -19.35 -18.78 27.50
C ASP A 330 -20.65 -18.18 28.08
N SER A 331 -21.70 -18.19 27.26
CA SER A 331 -23.03 -17.59 27.47
C SER A 331 -23.77 -17.94 28.78
N LYS A 332 -23.21 -18.80 29.64
CA LYS A 332 -23.84 -19.21 30.90
C LYS A 332 -23.64 -18.24 32.08
N ASN A 333 -22.62 -17.36 32.05
CA ASN A 333 -22.31 -16.43 33.16
C ASN A 333 -21.94 -15.00 32.73
N LEU A 334 -22.20 -14.62 31.48
CA LEU A 334 -21.81 -13.31 30.95
C LEU A 334 -22.68 -12.19 31.53
N LYS A 335 -22.06 -11.24 32.24
CA LYS A 335 -22.72 -10.00 32.67
C LYS A 335 -21.97 -8.82 32.07
N ILE A 336 -22.67 -8.01 31.27
CA ILE A 336 -22.15 -6.80 30.66
C ILE A 336 -22.68 -5.61 31.47
N GLU A 337 -21.78 -4.83 32.05
CA GLU A 337 -22.12 -3.59 32.72
C GLU A 337 -21.71 -2.42 31.83
N ILE A 338 -22.66 -1.56 31.48
CA ILE A 338 -22.42 -0.33 30.71
C ILE A 338 -22.55 0.83 31.68
N ASP A 339 -21.42 1.44 31.99
CA ASP A 339 -21.29 2.60 32.86
C ASP A 339 -21.00 3.83 32.00
N LEU A 340 -21.84 4.86 32.13
CA LEU A 340 -21.72 6.10 31.39
C LEU A 340 -21.32 7.22 32.33
N LYS A 341 -20.11 7.75 32.14
CA LYS A 341 -19.56 8.87 32.91
C LYS A 341 -19.26 10.05 32.00
N SER A 342 -19.81 11.20 32.34
CA SER A 342 -19.40 12.48 31.77
C SER A 342 -18.30 13.07 32.64
N PHE A 343 -17.21 13.52 32.04
CA PHE A 343 -16.17 14.27 32.72
C PHE A 343 -16.15 15.66 32.08
N ASP A 344 -16.38 16.72 32.86
CA ASP A 344 -16.37 18.11 32.39
C ASP A 344 -14.95 18.65 32.12
N ASP A 345 -13.95 17.78 31.93
CA ASP A 345 -12.54 18.14 31.77
C ASP A 345 -12.19 18.62 30.35
N TYR A 346 -12.94 19.59 29.82
CA TYR A 346 -12.49 20.47 28.74
C TYR A 346 -12.74 21.94 29.13
N HIS A 347 -12.13 22.34 30.24
CA HIS A 347 -11.73 23.72 30.48
C HIS A 347 -10.20 23.78 30.59
N GLU A 348 -9.53 23.86 29.43
CA GLU A 348 -8.43 24.79 29.10
C GLU A 348 -7.86 24.53 27.70
#